data_AF-A0A453PIX4-F1
#
_entry.id   AF-A0A453PIX4-F1
#
_cell.length_a   1.000
_cell.length_b   1.000
_cell.length_c   1.000
_cell.angle_alpha   90.00
_cell.angle_beta   90.00
_cell.angle_gamma   90.00
#
_symmetry.space_group_name_H-M   'P 1'
#
loop_
_entity.id
_entity.type
_entity.pdbx_description
1 polymer ?
#
loop_
_entity_poly.entity_id
_entity_poly.type
_entity_poly.pdbx_seq_one_letter_code
_entity_poly.pdbx_strand_id
1 'polypeptide(L)'
;MPPWRFRSGDLACAMVIAVATATAASVVVAAGAADGEAEFDYRKLSGIIIPGFASTQLRAWSVLDCPYSPFDFNPLDSVWLDSTKLFSAVNCWLKCMLLDPYNQTDHPECKSRPDSGLSAITELDPGYITGPLSSIWKEWVKWCVDFGIEANAIIAVPYDWRLPPSMLEERDLYFHKLKLTFEIALKLRGGPSLVFAHSMGNNVFRYFLEWLKLEIAPKHYIQWLDKHIHAYFAVGAPLLGSTESVRATLSGTTSGLPITEV
;
A
#
# COMPACT_ATOMS: atom_id res chain seq x y z
N MET A 1 45.59 13.58 -18.54
CA MET A 1 44.47 12.81 -17.99
C MET A 1 44.82 12.34 -16.58
N PRO A 2 44.18 12.89 -15.54
CA PRO A 2 43.97 12.18 -14.29
C PRO A 2 42.47 11.83 -14.13
N PRO A 3 42.12 10.77 -13.39
CA PRO A 3 40.73 10.35 -13.21
C PRO A 3 40.07 11.17 -12.09
N TRP A 4 38.89 11.72 -12.37
CA TRP A 4 38.05 12.36 -11.38
C TRP A 4 37.38 11.28 -10.50
N ARG A 5 37.81 11.21 -9.23
CA ARG A 5 37.08 10.49 -8.17
C ARG A 5 35.90 11.35 -7.73
N PHE A 6 34.68 10.91 -8.03
CA PHE A 6 33.49 11.46 -7.39
C PHE A 6 33.27 10.80 -6.02
N ARG A 7 33.09 11.62 -4.98
CA ARG A 7 32.73 11.16 -3.64
C ARG A 7 31.25 10.79 -3.61
N SER A 8 30.94 9.66 -2.99
CA SER A 8 29.59 9.08 -2.85
C SER A 8 28.55 9.97 -2.14
N GLY A 9 28.93 11.14 -1.60
CA GLY A 9 28.03 12.04 -0.87
C GLY A 9 27.23 12.99 -1.77
N ASP A 10 27.76 13.36 -2.94
CA ASP A 10 27.15 14.41 -3.77
C ASP A 10 25.98 13.91 -4.63
N LEU A 11 25.81 12.59 -4.75
CA LEU A 11 24.69 11.96 -5.48
C LEU A 11 23.39 11.93 -4.66
N ALA A 12 23.47 11.94 -3.33
CA ALA A 12 22.29 11.95 -2.47
C ALA A 12 21.52 13.29 -2.56
N CYS A 13 22.23 14.39 -2.81
CA CYS A 13 21.64 15.73 -2.91
C CYS A 13 20.92 15.99 -4.25
N ALA A 14 21.15 15.15 -5.28
CA ALA A 14 20.69 15.40 -6.65
C ALA A 14 19.45 14.59 -7.08
N MET A 15 18.89 13.71 -6.24
CA MET A 15 17.88 12.73 -6.69
C MET A 15 16.56 12.72 -5.89
N VAL A 16 16.11 13.88 -5.42
CA VAL A 16 14.72 14.06 -4.93
C VAL A 16 13.75 14.48 -6.05
N ILE A 17 14.22 14.69 -7.29
CA ILE A 17 13.34 15.07 -8.41
C ILE A 17 13.72 14.29 -9.67
N ALA A 18 13.01 13.20 -9.95
CA ALA A 18 12.90 12.62 -11.29
C ALA A 18 11.70 11.65 -11.40
N VAL A 19 10.47 12.19 -11.40
CA VAL A 19 9.37 11.57 -12.13
C VAL A 19 9.17 12.42 -13.38
N ALA A 20 9.78 12.01 -14.48
CA ALA A 20 9.63 12.64 -15.79
C ALA A 20 8.77 11.74 -16.68
N THR A 21 7.47 12.02 -16.72
CA THR A 21 6.69 11.86 -17.95
C THR A 21 6.28 13.24 -18.41
N ALA A 22 6.60 13.52 -19.67
CA ALA A 22 6.55 14.83 -20.30
C ALA A 22 5.18 15.53 -20.19
N THR A 23 5.18 16.78 -19.71
CA THR A 23 4.72 18.02 -20.40
C THR A 23 4.47 19.13 -19.37
N ALA A 24 4.74 20.37 -19.80
CA ALA A 24 4.60 21.66 -19.11
C ALA A 24 5.65 22.00 -18.02
N ALA A 25 6.59 22.85 -18.42
CA ALA A 25 7.58 23.49 -17.56
C ALA A 25 6.93 24.37 -16.49
N SER A 26 7.34 24.19 -15.24
CA SER A 26 7.16 25.18 -14.16
C SER A 26 8.49 25.27 -13.41
N VAL A 27 9.26 26.31 -13.71
CA VAL A 27 10.51 26.65 -13.04
C VAL A 27 10.16 27.35 -11.73
N VAL A 28 10.39 26.69 -10.59
CA VAL A 28 10.32 27.35 -9.28
C VAL A 28 11.73 27.84 -8.93
N VAL A 29 11.90 29.15 -8.87
CA VAL A 29 13.14 29.81 -8.43
C VAL A 29 13.22 29.72 -6.91
N ALA A 30 14.17 28.95 -6.40
CA ALA A 30 14.50 28.95 -4.98
C ALA A 30 15.33 30.19 -4.64
N ALA A 31 14.73 31.14 -3.93
CA ALA A 31 15.46 32.23 -3.29
C ALA A 31 16.18 31.69 -2.06
N GLY A 32 17.51 31.82 -2.04
CA GLY A 32 18.35 31.42 -0.92
C GLY A 32 18.10 32.30 0.30
N ALA A 33 17.67 31.67 1.39
CA ALA A 33 17.78 32.21 2.74
C ALA A 33 18.75 31.29 3.51
N ALA A 34 19.87 31.85 3.92
CA ALA A 34 20.84 31.19 4.78
C ALA A 34 20.31 31.23 6.22
N ASP A 35 19.77 30.10 6.68
CA ASP A 35 19.58 29.81 8.10
C ASP A 35 20.28 28.48 8.39
N GLY A 36 20.94 28.39 9.55
CA GLY A 36 21.73 27.23 9.94
C GLY A 36 20.88 25.96 10.02
N GLU A 37 20.83 25.20 8.92
CA GLU A 37 20.20 23.90 8.86
C GLU A 37 20.98 22.95 9.77
N ALA A 38 20.34 22.52 10.86
CA ALA A 38 20.68 21.26 11.48
C ALA A 38 20.64 20.21 10.36
N GLU A 39 21.79 19.59 10.06
CA GLU A 39 21.93 18.57 9.03
C GLU A 39 20.82 17.52 9.21
N PHE A 40 19.84 17.53 8.29
CA PHE A 40 18.69 16.67 8.40
C PHE A 40 19.12 15.24 8.08
N ASP A 41 19.22 14.41 9.12
CA ASP A 41 19.68 13.04 9.00
C ASP A 41 18.59 12.15 8.39
N TYR A 42 18.59 12.07 7.05
CA TYR A 42 17.68 11.22 6.27
C TYR A 42 17.70 9.74 6.69
N ARG A 43 18.77 9.27 7.34
CA ARG A 43 18.83 7.89 7.86
C ARG A 43 17.82 7.64 8.97
N LYS A 44 17.31 8.68 9.64
CA LYS A 44 16.29 8.53 10.68
C LYS A 44 14.87 8.41 10.14
N LEU A 45 14.68 8.62 8.83
CA LEU A 45 13.36 8.51 8.21
C LEU A 45 12.96 7.05 7.96
N SER A 46 11.67 6.78 8.13
CA SER A 46 11.01 5.54 7.70
C SER A 46 10.05 5.81 6.54
N GLY A 47 9.93 4.88 5.60
CA GLY A 47 8.91 4.90 4.55
C GLY A 47 7.73 4.01 4.94
N ILE A 48 6.53 4.56 4.99
CA ILE A 48 5.29 3.81 5.23
C ILE A 48 4.52 3.74 3.91
N ILE A 49 4.22 2.53 3.45
CA ILE A 49 3.53 2.28 2.18
C ILE A 49 2.09 1.86 2.45
N ILE A 50 1.14 2.67 1.97
CA ILE A 50 -0.28 2.39 1.98
C ILE A 50 -0.68 1.97 0.55
N PRO A 51 -0.93 0.67 0.31
CA PRO A 51 -1.20 0.13 -1.03
C PRO A 51 -2.56 0.61 -1.57
N GLY A 52 -2.79 0.37 -2.87
CA GLY A 52 -4.03 0.74 -3.55
C GLY A 52 -5.08 -0.36 -3.59
N PHE A 53 -6.12 -0.12 -4.40
CA PHE A 53 -7.15 -1.12 -4.69
C PHE A 53 -6.51 -2.39 -5.28
N ALA A 54 -6.95 -3.55 -4.80
CA ALA A 54 -6.49 -4.86 -5.24
C ALA A 54 -4.96 -5.07 -5.19
N SER A 55 -4.22 -4.24 -4.43
CA SER A 55 -2.75 -4.23 -4.42
C SER A 55 -2.14 -4.89 -3.18
N THR A 56 -2.95 -5.62 -2.41
CA THR A 56 -2.54 -6.38 -1.22
C THR A 56 -3.00 -7.81 -1.37
N GLN A 57 -2.11 -8.76 -1.07
CA GLN A 57 -2.47 -10.17 -1.05
C GLN A 57 -3.52 -10.47 0.02
N LEU A 58 -4.50 -11.32 -0.31
CA LEU A 58 -5.48 -11.85 0.65
C LEU A 58 -5.21 -13.33 0.87
N ARG A 59 -5.27 -13.75 2.12
CA ARG A 59 -5.11 -15.14 2.56
C ARG A 59 -6.42 -15.70 3.10
N ALA A 60 -6.66 -16.98 2.86
CA ALA A 60 -7.79 -17.69 3.43
C ALA A 60 -7.61 -17.91 4.94
N TRP A 61 -8.69 -17.78 5.68
CA TRP A 61 -8.79 -18.08 7.11
C TRP A 61 -9.93 -19.07 7.37
N SER A 62 -9.90 -20.14 6.60
CA SER A 62 -10.93 -21.18 6.57
C SER A 62 -10.38 -22.42 5.87
N VAL A 63 -11.00 -23.56 6.15
CA VAL A 63 -10.89 -24.76 5.31
C VAL A 63 -12.15 -24.80 4.46
N LEU A 64 -12.00 -24.74 3.14
CA LEU A 64 -13.11 -24.81 2.18
C LEU A 64 -12.79 -25.88 1.14
N ASP A 65 -13.56 -26.95 1.19
CA ASP A 65 -13.52 -28.02 0.19
C ASP A 65 -14.24 -27.56 -1.07
N CYS A 66 -13.62 -27.79 -2.23
CA CYS A 66 -14.07 -27.30 -3.52
C CYS A 66 -14.52 -28.44 -4.43
N PRO A 67 -15.82 -28.74 -4.48
CA PRO A 67 -16.33 -29.78 -5.37
C PRO A 67 -15.94 -29.49 -6.81
N TYR A 68 -15.51 -30.54 -7.53
CA TYR A 68 -15.14 -30.48 -8.95
C TYR A 68 -13.85 -29.71 -9.28
N SER A 69 -13.07 -29.29 -8.27
CA SER A 69 -11.73 -28.76 -8.44
C SER A 69 -10.70 -29.63 -7.71
N PRO A 70 -9.47 -29.80 -8.23
CA PRO A 70 -8.41 -30.44 -7.48
C PRO A 70 -7.76 -29.52 -6.42
N PHE A 71 -8.23 -28.27 -6.30
CA PHE A 71 -7.64 -27.28 -5.40
C PHE A 71 -8.66 -26.78 -4.37
N ASP A 72 -8.43 -27.15 -3.13
CA ASP A 72 -9.16 -26.65 -1.96
C ASP A 72 -8.51 -25.36 -1.42
N PHE A 73 -9.20 -24.68 -0.51
CA PHE A 73 -8.62 -23.59 0.27
C PHE A 73 -8.30 -24.06 1.67
N ASN A 74 -7.01 -24.02 2.02
CA ASN A 74 -6.53 -24.22 3.38
C ASN A 74 -6.22 -22.88 4.06
N PRO A 75 -6.14 -22.84 5.41
CA PRO A 75 -5.70 -21.66 6.12
C PRO A 75 -4.35 -21.16 5.60
N LEU A 76 -4.24 -19.84 5.41
CA LEU A 76 -3.08 -19.13 4.86
C LEU A 76 -2.81 -19.33 3.36
N ASP A 77 -3.65 -20.09 2.64
CA ASP A 77 -3.55 -20.14 1.18
C ASP A 77 -3.85 -18.78 0.55
N SER A 78 -3.22 -18.49 -0.59
CA SER A 78 -3.53 -17.28 -1.36
C SER A 78 -4.96 -17.34 -1.89
N VAL A 79 -5.70 -16.26 -1.68
CA VAL A 79 -7.03 -16.00 -2.27
C VAL A 79 -6.91 -14.92 -3.34
N TRP A 80 -6.13 -13.87 -3.05
CA TRP A 80 -5.82 -12.80 -3.98
C TRP A 80 -4.29 -12.56 -3.96
N LEU A 81 -3.56 -12.70 -5.06
CA LEU A 81 -3.94 -13.34 -6.31
C LEU A 81 -3.44 -14.79 -6.32
N ASP A 82 -4.30 -15.73 -6.69
CA ASP A 82 -3.92 -17.11 -6.99
C ASP A 82 -4.52 -17.47 -8.35
N SER A 83 -3.71 -17.36 -9.40
CA SER A 83 -4.18 -17.62 -10.77
C SER A 83 -4.66 -19.06 -10.94
N THR A 84 -4.06 -20.02 -10.22
CA THR A 84 -4.43 -21.43 -10.31
C THR A 84 -5.84 -21.63 -9.78
N LYS A 85 -6.14 -21.15 -8.57
CA LYS A 85 -7.47 -21.27 -7.95
C LYS A 85 -8.50 -20.40 -8.66
N LEU A 86 -8.10 -19.24 -9.18
CA LEU A 86 -8.95 -18.40 -10.00
C LEU A 86 -9.46 -19.14 -11.24
N PHE A 87 -8.64 -19.96 -11.92
CA PHE A 87 -9.08 -20.69 -13.12
C PHE A 87 -9.72 -22.04 -12.85
N SER A 88 -9.28 -22.73 -11.81
CA SER A 88 -9.69 -24.11 -11.52
C SER A 88 -10.82 -24.22 -10.49
N ALA A 89 -11.05 -23.19 -9.68
CA ALA A 89 -11.97 -23.21 -8.54
C ALA A 89 -12.77 -21.89 -8.43
N VAL A 90 -13.21 -21.31 -9.56
CA VAL A 90 -13.88 -19.98 -9.62
C VAL A 90 -15.00 -19.84 -8.58
N ASN A 91 -15.89 -20.83 -8.46
CA ASN A 91 -17.02 -20.78 -7.53
C ASN A 91 -16.58 -20.71 -6.06
N CYS A 92 -15.53 -21.45 -5.70
CA CYS A 92 -14.96 -21.37 -4.36
C CYS A 92 -14.21 -20.06 -4.12
N TRP A 93 -13.43 -19.63 -5.10
CA TRP A 93 -12.74 -18.35 -5.04
C TRP A 93 -13.73 -17.20 -4.84
N LEU A 94 -14.86 -17.21 -5.56
CA LEU A 94 -15.95 -16.25 -5.38
C LEU A 94 -16.52 -16.28 -3.96
N LYS A 95 -16.71 -17.46 -3.34
CA LYS A 95 -17.12 -17.54 -1.92
C LYS A 95 -16.14 -16.82 -0.99
N CYS A 96 -14.84 -16.92 -1.25
CA CYS A 96 -13.82 -16.26 -0.43
C CYS A 96 -13.68 -14.75 -0.71
N MET A 97 -14.01 -14.31 -1.92
CA MET A 97 -13.86 -12.92 -2.35
C MET A 97 -15.09 -12.06 -2.09
N LEU A 98 -16.29 -12.59 -2.29
CA LEU A 98 -17.53 -11.85 -2.14
C LEU A 98 -17.81 -11.51 -0.68
N LEU A 99 -18.17 -10.25 -0.45
CA LEU A 99 -18.69 -9.77 0.83
C LEU A 99 -20.21 -9.80 0.79
N ASP A 100 -20.83 -9.99 1.94
CA ASP A 100 -22.28 -9.81 2.09
C ASP A 100 -22.67 -8.36 1.76
N PRO A 101 -23.70 -8.14 0.92
CA PRO A 101 -24.03 -6.82 0.40
C PRO A 101 -24.58 -5.86 1.46
N TYR A 102 -25.05 -6.36 2.61
CA TYR A 102 -25.68 -5.53 3.65
C TYR A 102 -24.75 -5.31 4.83
N ASN A 103 -24.16 -6.39 5.36
CA ASN A 103 -23.34 -6.33 6.56
C ASN A 103 -21.82 -6.33 6.26
N GLN A 104 -21.42 -6.49 4.99
CA GLN A 104 -20.02 -6.41 4.54
C GLN A 104 -19.09 -7.43 5.22
N THR A 105 -19.65 -8.53 5.73
CA THR A 105 -18.88 -9.64 6.30
C THR A 105 -18.47 -10.63 5.22
N ASP A 106 -17.42 -11.41 5.51
CA ASP A 106 -17.02 -12.51 4.65
C ASP A 106 -18.08 -13.63 4.63
N HIS A 107 -18.03 -14.48 3.61
CA HIS A 107 -18.88 -15.66 3.56
C HIS A 107 -18.65 -16.58 4.78
N PRO A 108 -19.70 -17.18 5.38
CA PRO A 108 -19.55 -18.02 6.59
C PRO A 108 -18.56 -19.18 6.42
N GLU A 109 -18.50 -19.76 5.22
CA GLU A 109 -17.61 -20.86 4.87
C GLU A 109 -16.18 -20.42 4.49
N CYS A 110 -15.98 -19.15 4.10
CA CYS A 110 -14.65 -18.67 3.72
C CYS A 110 -14.38 -17.24 4.18
N LYS A 111 -13.44 -17.10 5.11
CA LYS A 111 -12.98 -15.80 5.62
C LYS A 111 -11.68 -15.43 4.92
N SER A 112 -11.52 -14.18 4.53
CA SER A 112 -10.30 -13.69 3.88
C SER A 112 -9.66 -12.58 4.70
N ARG A 113 -8.34 -12.62 4.88
CA ARG A 113 -7.58 -11.62 5.65
C ARG A 113 -6.42 -11.09 4.83
N PRO A 114 -6.06 -9.80 4.94
CA PRO A 114 -4.89 -9.28 4.26
C PRO A 114 -3.63 -9.96 4.81
N ASP A 115 -2.70 -10.30 3.91
CA ASP A 115 -1.37 -10.73 4.31
C ASP A 115 -0.60 -9.55 4.93
N SER A 116 0.53 -9.83 5.60
CA SER A 116 1.29 -8.84 6.36
C SER A 116 2.70 -8.62 5.79
N GLY A 117 3.26 -7.44 6.09
CA GLY A 117 4.62 -7.09 5.71
C GLY A 117 4.80 -6.72 4.24
N LEU A 118 6.05 -6.56 3.83
CA LEU A 118 6.39 -6.04 2.50
C LEU A 118 6.09 -7.05 1.38
N SER A 119 6.22 -8.35 1.65
CA SER A 119 5.89 -9.41 0.68
C SER A 119 4.45 -9.33 0.20
N ALA A 120 3.51 -8.94 1.08
CA ALA A 120 2.09 -8.84 0.80
C ALA A 120 1.73 -7.84 -0.32
N ILE A 121 2.62 -6.90 -0.64
CA ILE A 121 2.37 -5.83 -1.63
C ILE A 121 3.33 -5.87 -2.82
N THR A 122 4.38 -6.70 -2.77
CA THR A 122 5.42 -6.72 -3.81
C THR A 122 4.95 -7.43 -5.09
N GLU A 123 4.58 -8.70 -4.98
CA GLU A 123 4.00 -9.53 -6.05
C GLU A 123 2.65 -10.04 -5.55
N LEU A 124 1.58 -10.02 -6.36
CA LEU A 124 0.27 -10.53 -5.91
C LEU A 124 0.15 -12.04 -6.03
N ASP A 125 0.79 -12.63 -7.04
CA ASP A 125 0.83 -14.08 -7.29
C ASP A 125 2.31 -14.47 -7.42
N PRO A 126 2.98 -14.83 -6.30
CA PRO A 126 4.39 -15.18 -6.30
C PRO A 126 4.65 -16.45 -7.11
N GLY A 127 5.60 -16.38 -8.03
CA GLY A 127 5.97 -17.52 -8.86
C GLY A 127 6.96 -17.13 -9.95
N TYR A 128 7.62 -18.13 -10.56
CA TYR A 128 8.61 -17.88 -11.62
C TYR A 128 7.99 -17.15 -12.83
N ILE A 129 6.73 -17.45 -13.16
CA ILE A 129 6.00 -16.86 -14.28
C ILE A 129 5.04 -15.76 -13.80
N THR A 130 4.26 -16.04 -12.75
CA THR A 130 3.19 -15.16 -12.26
C THR A 130 3.71 -13.96 -11.48
N GLY A 131 4.86 -14.06 -10.80
CA GLY A 131 5.44 -12.99 -9.98
C GLY A 131 5.76 -11.73 -10.79
N PRO A 132 6.57 -11.81 -11.87
CA PRO A 132 6.87 -10.66 -12.70
C PRO A 132 5.64 -10.00 -13.35
N LEU A 133 4.60 -10.78 -13.64
CA LEU A 133 3.34 -10.29 -14.23
C LEU A 133 2.43 -9.60 -13.21
N SER A 134 2.58 -9.94 -11.93
CA SER A 134 1.77 -9.43 -10.82
C SER A 134 2.55 -8.52 -9.87
N SER A 135 3.70 -8.00 -10.32
CA SER A 135 4.56 -7.10 -9.56
C SER A 135 3.94 -5.71 -9.45
N ILE A 136 3.80 -5.20 -8.23
CA ILE A 136 3.31 -3.85 -7.93
C ILE A 136 4.43 -3.03 -7.32
N TRP A 137 4.89 -3.42 -6.12
CA TRP A 137 5.92 -2.68 -5.38
C TRP A 137 7.32 -3.27 -5.46
N LYS A 138 7.49 -4.46 -6.08
CA LYS A 138 8.78 -5.16 -6.12
C LYS A 138 9.90 -4.30 -6.71
N GLU A 139 9.66 -3.69 -7.86
CA GLU A 139 10.67 -2.86 -8.52
C GLU A 139 11.00 -1.61 -7.69
N TRP A 140 9.99 -0.94 -7.13
CA TRP A 140 10.22 0.21 -6.26
C TRP A 140 11.06 -0.16 -5.02
N VAL A 141 10.75 -1.29 -4.38
CA VAL A 141 11.54 -1.81 -3.25
C VAL A 141 12.97 -2.16 -3.69
N LYS A 142 13.14 -2.76 -4.86
CA LYS A 142 14.47 -3.05 -5.44
C LYS A 142 15.29 -1.78 -5.60
N TRP A 143 14.70 -0.71 -6.16
CA TRP A 143 15.35 0.59 -6.26
C TRP A 143 15.77 1.13 -4.89
N CYS A 144 14.90 1.05 -3.88
CA CYS A 144 15.26 1.46 -2.52
C CYS A 144 16.46 0.68 -1.96
N VAL A 145 16.51 -0.63 -2.17
CA VAL A 145 17.64 -1.47 -1.75
C VAL A 145 18.92 -1.10 -2.49
N ASP A 146 18.86 -0.86 -3.80
CA ASP A 146 20.00 -0.45 -4.62
C ASP A 146 20.56 0.92 -4.18
N PHE A 147 19.71 1.82 -3.66
CA PHE A 147 20.11 3.09 -3.04
C PHE A 147 20.61 2.96 -1.58
N GLY A 148 20.63 1.75 -1.02
CA GLY A 148 21.11 1.50 0.34
C GLY A 148 20.10 1.82 1.44
N ILE A 149 18.80 1.86 1.12
CA ILE A 149 17.74 1.96 2.14
C ILE A 149 17.64 0.62 2.88
N GLU A 150 17.66 0.68 4.21
CA GLU A 150 17.58 -0.50 5.06
C GLU A 150 16.18 -1.14 5.01
N ALA A 151 16.12 -2.47 5.11
CA ALA A 151 14.85 -3.21 5.05
C ALA A 151 13.87 -2.84 6.17
N ASN A 152 14.39 -2.48 7.36
CA ASN A 152 13.57 -2.02 8.50
C ASN A 152 13.14 -0.55 8.38
N ALA A 153 13.63 0.18 7.37
CA ALA A 153 13.19 1.55 7.10
C ALA A 153 11.84 1.57 6.38
N ILE A 154 11.51 0.52 5.64
CA ILE A 154 10.30 0.44 4.82
C ILE A 154 9.28 -0.46 5.50
N ILE A 155 8.10 0.09 5.76
CA ILE A 155 7.00 -0.59 6.42
C ILE A 155 5.80 -0.57 5.49
N ALA A 156 5.35 -1.73 5.05
CA ALA A 156 4.09 -1.87 4.35
C ALA A 156 2.94 -1.98 5.37
N VAL A 157 1.85 -1.28 5.12
CA VAL A 157 0.60 -1.38 5.89
C VAL A 157 -0.53 -1.91 5.00
N PRO A 158 -0.50 -3.22 4.68
CA PRO A 158 -1.53 -3.88 3.90
C PRO A 158 -2.90 -3.87 4.62
N TYR A 159 -3.98 -3.85 3.84
CA TYR A 159 -5.35 -3.86 4.34
C TYR A 159 -6.31 -4.61 3.42
N ASP A 160 -7.48 -4.96 3.93
CA ASP A 160 -8.55 -5.57 3.12
C ASP A 160 -9.22 -4.51 2.24
N TRP A 161 -8.72 -4.36 1.02
CA TRP A 161 -9.18 -3.37 0.06
C TRP A 161 -10.62 -3.57 -0.43
N ARG A 162 -11.29 -4.67 -0.06
CA ARG A 162 -12.71 -4.90 -0.36
C ARG A 162 -13.63 -4.10 0.56
N LEU A 163 -13.15 -3.74 1.75
CA LEU A 163 -13.94 -3.06 2.77
C LEU A 163 -13.90 -1.53 2.63
N PRO A 164 -15.00 -0.83 2.98
CA PRO A 164 -14.94 0.60 3.18
C PRO A 164 -14.13 0.95 4.45
N PRO A 165 -13.60 2.18 4.53
CA PRO A 165 -12.78 2.62 5.66
C PRO A 165 -13.41 2.43 7.05
N SER A 166 -14.73 2.61 7.21
CA SER A 166 -15.39 2.39 8.51
C SER A 166 -15.25 0.96 9.01
N MET A 167 -15.42 -0.02 8.11
CA MET A 167 -15.29 -1.44 8.44
C MET A 167 -13.84 -1.87 8.65
N LEU A 168 -12.87 -1.20 8.00
CA LEU A 168 -11.45 -1.44 8.28
C LEU A 168 -11.11 -1.17 9.75
N GLU A 169 -11.77 -0.18 10.35
CA GLU A 169 -11.60 0.11 11.76
C GLU A 169 -12.39 -0.86 12.64
N GLU A 170 -13.70 -0.96 12.43
CA GLU A 170 -14.58 -1.78 13.29
C GLU A 170 -14.19 -3.27 13.30
N ARG A 171 -13.81 -3.81 12.14
CA ARG A 171 -13.48 -5.24 11.99
C ARG A 171 -12.03 -5.54 12.32
N ASP A 172 -11.11 -4.73 11.81
CA ASP A 172 -9.67 -5.07 11.78
C ASP A 172 -8.80 -4.16 12.66
N LEU A 173 -9.38 -3.12 13.29
CA LEU A 173 -8.66 -2.07 14.04
C LEU A 173 -7.52 -1.47 13.22
N TYR A 174 -7.74 -1.32 11.92
CA TYR A 174 -6.69 -0.96 10.97
C TYR A 174 -6.08 0.42 11.28
N PHE A 175 -6.88 1.42 11.63
CA PHE A 175 -6.35 2.77 11.88
C PHE A 175 -5.65 2.87 13.22
N HIS A 176 -6.11 2.15 14.25
CA HIS A 176 -5.35 2.00 15.49
C HIS A 176 -3.98 1.36 15.24
N LYS A 177 -3.92 0.27 14.46
CA LYS A 177 -2.65 -0.37 14.08
C LYS A 177 -1.77 0.57 13.26
N LEU A 178 -2.35 1.36 12.36
CA LEU A 178 -1.62 2.34 11.56
C LEU A 178 -1.02 3.45 12.43
N LYS A 179 -1.79 4.02 13.37
CA LYS A 179 -1.29 4.98 14.35
C LYS A 179 -0.10 4.43 15.15
N LEU A 180 -0.24 3.20 15.68
CA LEU A 180 0.85 2.53 16.40
C LEU A 180 2.05 2.27 15.49
N THR A 181 1.84 1.99 14.21
CA THR A 181 2.93 1.80 13.24
C THR A 181 3.76 3.07 13.10
N PHE A 182 3.14 4.25 13.02
CA PHE A 182 3.86 5.53 13.01
C PHE A 182 4.66 5.77 14.30
N GLU A 183 4.05 5.48 15.46
CA GLU A 183 4.71 5.64 16.77
C GLU A 183 5.89 4.68 16.96
N ILE A 184 5.74 3.43 16.51
CA ILE A 184 6.80 2.42 16.52
C ILE A 184 7.91 2.82 15.55
N ALA A 185 7.58 3.25 14.34
CA ALA A 185 8.56 3.66 13.33
C ALA A 185 9.44 4.82 13.84
N LEU A 186 8.80 5.83 14.46
CA LEU A 186 9.50 6.93 15.11
C LEU A 186 10.43 6.44 16.23
N LYS A 187 9.97 5.50 17.06
CA LYS A 187 10.80 4.95 18.15
C LYS A 187 11.97 4.11 17.63
N LEU A 188 11.80 3.40 16.53
CA LEU A 188 12.82 2.54 15.93
C LEU A 188 13.94 3.35 15.25
N ARG A 189 13.59 4.41 14.51
CA ARG A 189 14.57 5.18 13.73
C ARG A 189 14.94 6.54 14.32
N GLY A 190 14.16 7.03 15.29
CA GLY A 190 14.36 8.34 15.91
C GLY A 190 13.98 9.53 15.04
N GLY A 191 13.26 9.29 13.93
CA GLY A 191 12.78 10.32 13.01
C GLY A 191 11.37 10.05 12.47
N PRO A 192 10.72 11.08 11.90
CA PRO A 192 9.37 10.97 11.34
C PRO A 192 9.33 10.07 10.10
N SER A 193 8.13 9.69 9.68
CA SER A 193 7.89 8.83 8.52
C SER A 193 7.53 9.62 7.26
N LEU A 194 8.00 9.15 6.11
CA LEU A 194 7.49 9.49 4.79
C LEU A 194 6.32 8.56 4.47
N VAL A 195 5.19 9.12 4.03
CA VAL A 195 4.00 8.34 3.68
C VAL A 195 3.89 8.24 2.16
N PHE A 196 3.86 7.02 1.64
CA PHE A 196 3.60 6.72 0.23
C PHE A 196 2.23 6.07 0.12
N ALA A 197 1.26 6.80 -0.43
CA ALA A 197 -0.07 6.25 -0.67
C ALA A 197 -0.33 6.12 -2.17
N HIS A 198 -0.74 4.93 -2.61
CA HIS A 198 -1.00 4.65 -4.01
C HIS A 198 -2.50 4.48 -4.29
N SER A 199 -3.01 5.14 -5.33
CA SER A 199 -4.39 5.01 -5.80
C SER A 199 -5.39 5.14 -4.63
N MET A 200 -6.27 4.16 -4.42
CA MET A 200 -7.24 4.14 -3.33
C MET A 200 -6.62 4.27 -1.93
N GLY A 201 -5.35 3.88 -1.74
CA GLY A 201 -4.62 4.08 -0.49
C GLY A 201 -4.57 5.54 -0.03
N ASN A 202 -4.64 6.49 -0.98
CA ASN A 202 -4.74 7.92 -0.66
C ASN A 202 -6.05 8.27 0.06
N ASN A 203 -7.16 7.66 -0.34
CA ASN A 203 -8.45 7.87 0.32
C ASN A 203 -8.49 7.18 1.69
N VAL A 204 -7.85 6.01 1.82
CA VAL A 204 -7.67 5.34 3.12
C VAL A 204 -6.83 6.19 4.07
N PHE A 205 -5.71 6.76 3.59
CA PHE A 205 -4.89 7.66 4.38
C PHE A 205 -5.62 8.96 4.75
N ARG A 206 -6.37 9.55 3.82
CA ARG A 206 -7.21 10.71 4.11
C ARG A 206 -8.27 10.40 5.18
N TYR A 207 -8.90 9.23 5.11
CA TYR A 207 -9.83 8.78 6.15
C TYR A 207 -9.11 8.60 7.50
N PHE A 208 -7.92 8.01 7.50
CA PHE A 208 -7.08 7.89 8.70
C PHE A 208 -6.81 9.24 9.36
N LEU A 209 -6.50 10.29 8.60
CA LEU A 209 -6.29 11.63 9.15
C LEU A 209 -7.55 12.20 9.82
N GLU A 210 -8.73 12.01 9.23
CA GLU A 210 -10.00 12.44 9.85
C GLU A 210 -10.35 11.60 11.08
N TRP A 211 -10.16 10.29 11.01
CA TRP A 211 -10.32 9.39 12.16
C TRP A 211 -9.38 9.78 13.31
N LEU A 212 -8.12 10.13 12.99
CA LEU A 212 -7.11 10.50 13.97
C LEU A 212 -7.45 11.82 14.68
N LYS A 213 -8.13 12.76 14.01
CA LYS A 213 -8.64 13.99 14.65
C LYS A 213 -9.70 13.71 15.72
N LEU A 214 -10.47 12.62 15.56
CA LEU A 214 -11.47 12.21 16.54
C LEU A 214 -10.82 11.47 17.72
N GLU A 215 -9.77 10.71 17.44
CA GLU A 215 -9.05 9.91 18.43
C GLU A 215 -8.09 10.74 19.30
N ILE A 216 -7.41 11.73 18.72
CA ILE A 216 -6.46 12.59 19.44
C ILE A 216 -7.13 13.91 19.80
N ALA A 217 -6.95 14.37 21.05
CA ALA A 217 -7.44 15.66 21.49
C ALA A 217 -6.99 16.78 20.51
N PRO A 218 -7.87 17.72 20.11
CA PRO A 218 -7.58 18.68 19.04
C PRO A 218 -6.29 19.49 19.22
N LYS A 219 -5.90 19.76 20.48
CA LYS A 219 -4.67 20.49 20.82
C LYS A 219 -3.38 19.72 20.48
N HIS A 220 -3.45 18.39 20.44
CA HIS A 220 -2.30 17.51 20.22
C HIS A 220 -2.27 16.91 18.81
N TYR A 221 -3.34 17.05 18.01
CA TYR A 221 -3.41 16.48 16.67
C TYR A 221 -2.27 16.98 15.75
N ILE A 222 -2.12 18.30 15.62
CA ILE A 222 -1.05 18.88 14.79
C ILE A 222 0.34 18.51 15.33
N GLN A 223 0.52 18.54 16.65
CA GLN A 223 1.77 18.11 17.28
C GLN A 223 2.11 16.65 16.99
N TRP A 224 1.10 15.78 16.94
CA TRP A 224 1.28 14.38 16.56
C TRP A 224 1.68 14.27 15.09
N LEU A 225 1.03 15.01 14.17
CA LEU A 225 1.39 15.01 12.75
C LEU A 225 2.84 15.48 12.54
N ASP A 226 3.19 16.64 13.07
CA ASP A 226 4.54 17.22 12.92
C ASP A 226 5.63 16.29 13.48
N LYS A 227 5.30 15.50 14.50
CA LYS A 227 6.22 14.56 15.14
C LYS A 227 6.38 13.25 14.36
N HIS A 228 5.34 12.75 13.71
CA HIS A 228 5.33 11.40 13.13
C HIS A 228 5.36 11.38 11.61
N ILE A 229 4.98 12.47 10.93
CA ILE A 229 4.85 12.53 9.48
C ILE A 229 5.70 13.68 8.95
N HIS A 230 6.70 13.33 8.14
CA HIS A 230 7.57 14.32 7.52
C HIS A 230 7.00 14.85 6.20
N ALA A 231 6.56 13.92 5.35
CA ALA A 231 6.02 14.24 4.04
C ALA A 231 5.02 13.16 3.59
N TYR A 232 4.09 13.58 2.74
CA TYR A 232 3.07 12.72 2.15
C TYR A 232 3.19 12.76 0.62
N PHE A 233 3.43 11.60 0.03
CA PHE A 233 3.53 11.40 -1.41
C PHE A 233 2.27 10.69 -1.91
N ALA A 234 1.41 11.47 -2.56
CA ALA A 234 0.17 11.00 -3.14
C ALA A 234 0.38 10.50 -4.58
N VAL A 235 0.44 9.19 -4.78
CA VAL A 235 0.67 8.59 -6.11
C VAL A 235 -0.67 8.18 -6.71
N GLY A 236 -1.10 8.87 -7.77
CA GLY A 236 -2.33 8.53 -8.51
C GLY A 236 -3.62 8.65 -7.70
N ALA A 237 -3.73 9.67 -6.82
CA ALA A 237 -4.81 9.80 -5.86
C ALA A 237 -6.19 10.14 -6.48
N PRO A 238 -7.22 9.26 -6.35
CA PRO A 238 -8.58 9.54 -6.81
C PRO A 238 -9.38 10.24 -5.69
N LEU A 239 -8.96 11.45 -5.30
CA LEU A 239 -9.53 12.17 -4.14
C LEU A 239 -11.04 12.47 -4.27
N LEU A 240 -11.54 12.60 -5.50
CA LEU A 240 -12.94 12.84 -5.83
C LEU A 240 -13.62 11.63 -6.47
N GLY A 241 -13.00 10.44 -6.39
CA GLY A 241 -13.45 9.23 -7.08
C GLY A 241 -12.83 9.04 -8.46
N SER A 242 -13.32 8.04 -9.19
CA SER A 242 -12.88 7.64 -10.53
C SER A 242 -14.09 7.28 -11.39
N THR A 243 -14.07 7.61 -12.68
CA THR A 243 -15.11 7.18 -13.62
C THR A 243 -15.15 5.67 -13.81
N GLU A 244 -14.03 4.97 -13.54
CA GLU A 244 -13.94 3.52 -13.64
C GLU A 244 -14.85 2.82 -12.62
N SER A 245 -15.14 3.44 -11.46
CA SER A 245 -16.09 2.85 -10.51
C SER A 245 -17.52 2.87 -11.04
N VAL A 246 -17.91 3.91 -11.78
CA VAL A 246 -19.22 4.00 -12.44
C VAL A 246 -19.33 2.93 -13.51
N ARG A 247 -18.30 2.77 -14.34
CA ARG A 247 -18.22 1.70 -15.34
C ARG A 247 -18.31 0.32 -14.70
N ALA A 248 -17.49 0.05 -13.69
CA ALA A 248 -17.47 -1.24 -12.98
C ALA A 248 -18.85 -1.58 -12.38
N THR A 249 -19.60 -0.58 -11.90
CA THR A 249 -20.94 -0.78 -11.35
C THR A 249 -21.97 -1.10 -12.44
N LEU A 250 -21.86 -0.49 -13.62
CA LEU A 250 -22.86 -0.63 -14.69
C LEU A 250 -22.62 -1.85 -15.59
N SER A 251 -21.36 -2.14 -15.93
CA SER A 251 -21.00 -3.17 -16.91
C SER A 251 -20.09 -4.26 -16.34
N GLY A 252 -19.70 -4.18 -15.07
CA GLY A 252 -18.59 -4.97 -14.56
C GLY A 252 -17.23 -4.50 -15.09
N THR A 253 -16.17 -4.94 -14.42
CA THR A 253 -14.79 -4.83 -14.91
C THR A 253 -14.05 -6.11 -14.52
N THR A 254 -13.42 -6.74 -15.49
CA THR A 254 -12.66 -7.97 -15.24
C THR A 254 -11.23 -7.69 -14.79
N SER A 255 -10.77 -6.42 -14.89
CA SER A 255 -9.39 -6.02 -14.58
C SER A 255 -8.33 -6.91 -15.24
N GLY A 256 -8.64 -7.48 -16.42
CA GLY A 256 -7.75 -8.37 -17.16
C GLY A 256 -7.80 -9.85 -16.74
N LEU A 257 -8.62 -10.20 -15.73
CA LEU A 257 -8.88 -11.60 -15.36
C LEU A 257 -9.83 -12.25 -16.38
N PRO A 258 -9.54 -13.46 -16.89
CA PRO A 258 -10.43 -14.15 -17.82
C PRO A 258 -11.56 -14.88 -17.05
N ILE A 259 -12.30 -14.12 -16.25
CA ILE A 259 -13.59 -14.54 -15.71
C ILE A 259 -14.67 -14.15 -16.73
N THR A 260 -15.56 -15.08 -17.07
CA THR A 260 -16.72 -14.74 -17.92
C THR A 260 -17.57 -13.73 -17.18
N GLU A 261 -18.00 -12.66 -17.86
CA GLU A 261 -19.00 -11.73 -17.33
C GLU A 261 -20.21 -12.58 -16.88
N VAL A 262 -20.49 -12.55 -15.56
CA VAL A 262 -21.67 -13.19 -14.97
C VAL A 262 -22.81 -12.19 -14.97
#